data_AF-A0A4R1Y308-F1
#
_entry.id   AF-A0A4R1Y308-F1
#
_cell.length_a   1.000
_cell.length_b   1.000
_cell.length_c   1.000
_cell.angle_alpha   90.00
_cell.angle_beta   90.00
_cell.angle_gamma   90.00
#
_symmetry.space_group_name_H-M   'P 1'
#
loop_
_entity.id
_entity.type
_entity.pdbx_description
1 polymer ?
#
loop_
_entity_poly.entity_id
_entity_poly.type
_entity_poly.pdbx_seq_one_letter_code
_entity_poly.pdbx_strand_id
1 'polypeptide(L)'
;MNSIPHMEPQLYSRNSIDDFFDLYNKNSFKQPARVSWIDGWKVEYMAIADPETRFNIPTLIVGGAFQNFNSYKYCVEQLFEKGPVILIDMPSLGANQQIFNRDTGDSAAQLELPDLSRMLGEWLDLVKIPLVSVMGLSLGSVVASCFAQQRPELVERMILMGVMQETRKSWRMLLEESLLLMKEQRMHEFGQAVILYLVNHAKLDKTRMSPTARRLFYKQMSAFGGTEQQRYEINCNRLLRLSHVPAPECRTLIACGEYDSFTLPFENAHFALQCPDMQFAMIANADHLPQLQRRKETMNLFTQFLKDQAIDQIEGVKLLTRDQIAQIPRRGEARIKVDQPNTVLGNERIEFPVEIIDLNYFGVLLHCEDLESAQWAQLHPRDLALYLHDDQGEFKIECLIFETSQLKLRALFKHGSFEISERLRHYIAAQVPTALDPS
;
A
#
# COMPACT_ATOMS: atom_id res chain seq x y z
N MET A 1 -16.40 29.48 19.75
CA MET A 1 -17.79 29.07 20.08
C MET A 1 -17.85 27.58 19.86
N ASN A 2 -18.07 26.82 20.92
CA ASN A 2 -18.10 25.36 20.89
C ASN A 2 -19.41 24.91 20.23
N SER A 3 -19.34 24.55 18.94
CA SER A 3 -20.48 23.95 18.24
C SER A 3 -20.52 22.47 18.59
N ILE A 4 -21.60 22.08 19.26
CA ILE A 4 -21.97 20.69 19.51
C ILE A 4 -22.27 20.06 18.13
N PRO A 5 -21.71 18.87 17.79
CA PRO A 5 -22.00 18.18 16.53
C PRO A 5 -23.51 17.99 16.34
N HIS A 6 -24.06 18.43 15.21
CA HIS A 6 -25.47 18.29 14.89
C HIS A 6 -25.74 16.92 14.25
N MET A 7 -26.57 16.11 14.90
CA MET A 7 -27.00 14.79 14.45
C MET A 7 -28.25 14.90 13.57
N GLU A 8 -28.27 14.24 12.41
CA GLU A 8 -29.52 13.80 11.78
C GLU A 8 -29.83 12.35 12.23
N PRO A 9 -30.92 12.11 12.97
CA PRO A 9 -31.23 10.79 13.48
C PRO A 9 -31.81 9.91 12.37
N GLN A 10 -31.01 8.98 11.84
CA GLN A 10 -31.57 7.70 11.40
C GLN A 10 -31.57 6.77 12.61
N LEU A 11 -32.78 6.40 13.06
CA LEU A 11 -33.11 5.56 14.22
C LEU A 11 -31.99 4.60 14.69
N TYR A 12 -31.31 4.96 15.77
CA TYR A 12 -30.62 3.98 16.63
C TYR A 12 -31.07 4.16 18.08
N SER A 13 -32.29 3.71 18.38
CA SER A 13 -32.65 3.34 19.75
C SER A 13 -32.16 1.92 20.02
N ARG A 14 -30.87 1.75 20.31
CA ARG A 14 -30.32 0.47 20.79
C ARG A 14 -29.45 0.76 22.00
N ASN A 15 -29.96 0.37 23.16
CA ASN A 15 -29.49 0.78 24.49
C ASN A 15 -28.31 -0.06 25.02
N SER A 16 -27.73 -0.96 24.23
CA SER A 16 -26.58 -1.79 24.64
C SER A 16 -25.59 -2.03 23.49
N ILE A 17 -24.31 -2.23 23.83
CA ILE A 17 -23.24 -2.66 22.91
C ILE A 17 -23.58 -4.00 22.23
N ASP A 18 -24.46 -4.79 22.88
CA ASP A 18 -24.94 -6.09 22.41
C ASP A 18 -25.71 -6.02 21.08
N ASP A 19 -26.36 -4.89 20.80
CA ASP A 19 -27.11 -4.70 19.56
C ASP A 19 -26.29 -3.99 18.46
N PHE A 20 -25.01 -3.69 18.73
CA PHE A 20 -24.13 -3.05 17.77
C PHE A 20 -23.57 -4.04 16.74
N PHE A 21 -23.33 -5.29 17.09
CA PHE A 21 -22.76 -6.28 16.18
C PHE A 21 -23.83 -7.17 15.55
N ASP A 22 -23.80 -7.30 14.22
CA ASP A 22 -24.63 -8.25 13.49
C ASP A 22 -23.99 -9.65 13.59
N LEU A 23 -24.80 -10.67 13.86
CA LEU A 23 -24.29 -12.04 13.91
C LEU A 23 -23.85 -12.53 12.53
N TYR A 24 -22.66 -13.12 12.48
CA TYR A 24 -22.09 -13.61 11.24
C TYR A 24 -22.95 -14.71 10.60
N ASN A 25 -23.14 -14.60 9.29
CA ASN A 25 -23.68 -15.65 8.45
C ASN A 25 -23.13 -15.52 7.02
N LYS A 26 -23.35 -16.54 6.18
CA LYS A 26 -22.83 -16.59 4.79
C LYS A 26 -23.29 -15.42 3.90
N ASN A 27 -24.32 -14.68 4.31
CA ASN A 27 -24.85 -13.53 3.59
C ASN A 27 -24.48 -12.18 4.23
N SER A 28 -23.71 -12.13 5.33
CA SER A 28 -23.34 -10.86 5.99
C SER A 28 -22.71 -9.87 5.01
N PHE A 29 -21.77 -10.32 4.17
CA PHE A 29 -21.12 -9.48 3.13
C PHE A 29 -22.00 -9.12 1.93
N LYS A 30 -23.25 -9.60 1.87
CA LYS A 30 -24.24 -9.17 0.87
C LYS A 30 -25.13 -8.04 1.41
N GLN A 31 -25.10 -7.79 2.71
CA GLN A 31 -25.87 -6.70 3.31
C GLN A 31 -25.24 -5.36 2.97
N PRO A 32 -26.04 -4.29 2.84
CA PRO A 32 -25.50 -2.95 2.69
C PRO A 32 -24.66 -2.57 3.92
N ALA A 33 -23.65 -1.74 3.71
CA ALA A 33 -22.91 -1.12 4.79
C ALA A 33 -23.84 -0.31 5.70
N ARG A 34 -23.58 -0.35 7.00
CA ARG A 34 -24.18 0.58 7.95
C ARG A 34 -23.53 1.95 7.81
N VAL A 35 -24.25 2.99 8.19
CA VAL A 35 -23.83 4.37 8.03
C VAL A 35 -23.98 5.12 9.34
N SER A 36 -22.95 5.89 9.69
CA SER A 36 -22.98 6.96 10.68
C SER A 36 -22.61 8.28 10.01
N TRP A 37 -23.03 9.40 10.60
CA TRP A 37 -22.69 10.75 10.12
C TRP A 37 -22.02 11.55 11.23
N ILE A 38 -20.96 12.26 10.88
CA ILE A 38 -20.21 13.18 11.76
C ILE A 38 -20.05 14.49 10.99
N ASP A 39 -20.74 15.54 11.40
CA ASP A 39 -20.65 16.88 10.80
C ASP A 39 -20.71 16.89 9.26
N GLY A 40 -21.73 16.24 8.68
CA GLY A 40 -21.94 16.14 7.24
C GLY A 40 -21.02 15.15 6.51
N TRP A 41 -20.11 14.49 7.21
CA TRP A 41 -19.27 13.41 6.70
C TRP A 41 -19.84 12.03 7.03
N LYS A 42 -19.83 11.16 6.03
CA LYS A 42 -20.34 9.81 6.08
C LYS A 42 -19.24 8.85 6.52
N VAL A 43 -19.53 8.01 7.50
CA VAL A 43 -18.73 6.85 7.90
C VAL A 43 -19.52 5.60 7.54
N GLU A 44 -18.96 4.75 6.65
CA GLU A 44 -19.55 3.47 6.28
C GLU A 44 -18.86 2.35 7.04
N TYR A 45 -19.61 1.37 7.54
CA TYR A 45 -19.02 0.26 8.30
C TYR A 45 -19.83 -1.03 8.22
N MET A 46 -19.16 -2.14 8.52
CA MET A 46 -19.78 -3.42 8.87
C MET A 46 -19.27 -3.84 10.24
N ALA A 47 -20.16 -4.15 11.18
CA ALA A 47 -19.82 -4.64 12.51
C ALA A 47 -20.39 -6.04 12.67
N ILE A 48 -19.51 -7.05 12.70
CA ILE A 48 -19.89 -8.46 12.61
C ILE A 48 -19.28 -9.22 13.79
N ALA A 49 -20.05 -10.11 14.41
CA ALA A 49 -19.56 -10.95 15.50
C ALA A 49 -19.96 -12.42 15.31
N ASP A 50 -19.12 -13.33 15.82
CA ASP A 50 -19.53 -14.68 16.15
C ASP A 50 -20.21 -14.69 17.54
N PRO A 51 -21.30 -15.45 17.75
CA PRO A 51 -21.99 -15.50 19.03
C PRO A 51 -21.09 -15.84 20.23
N GLU A 52 -20.08 -16.69 20.05
CA GLU A 52 -19.23 -17.18 21.15
C GLU A 52 -18.23 -16.12 21.63
N THR A 53 -17.80 -15.23 20.74
CA THR A 53 -16.76 -14.24 21.01
C THR A 53 -17.26 -12.80 20.97
N ARG A 54 -18.57 -12.57 20.80
CA ARG A 54 -19.19 -11.24 20.64
C ARG A 54 -18.88 -10.22 21.74
N PHE A 55 -18.50 -10.67 22.92
CA PHE A 55 -18.18 -9.84 24.08
C PHE A 55 -16.68 -9.50 24.21
N ASN A 56 -15.84 -10.10 23.36
CA ASN A 56 -14.41 -9.83 23.36
C ASN A 56 -14.12 -8.47 22.71
N ILE A 57 -12.90 -7.97 22.92
CA ILE A 57 -12.45 -6.71 22.33
C ILE A 57 -12.54 -6.81 20.79
N PRO A 58 -13.29 -5.92 20.12
CA PRO A 58 -13.44 -5.94 18.68
C PRO A 58 -12.13 -5.60 17.96
N THR A 59 -11.98 -6.15 16.76
CA THR A 59 -10.90 -5.80 15.83
C THR A 59 -11.42 -4.81 14.80
N LEU A 60 -10.91 -3.58 14.85
CA LEU A 60 -11.21 -2.50 13.91
C LEU A 60 -10.22 -2.56 12.74
N ILE A 61 -10.73 -2.72 11.52
CA ILE A 61 -9.93 -2.85 10.30
C ILE A 61 -10.12 -1.62 9.43
N VAL A 62 -9.01 -0.90 9.19
CA VAL A 62 -8.92 0.21 8.25
C VAL A 62 -8.17 -0.28 7.02
N GLY A 63 -8.89 -0.37 5.89
CA GLY A 63 -8.34 -0.91 4.65
C GLY A 63 -7.39 0.02 3.91
N GLY A 64 -6.62 -0.58 3.03
CA GLY A 64 -5.74 0.09 2.08
C GLY A 64 -6.46 0.69 0.88
N ALA A 65 -5.71 1.39 0.05
CA ALA A 65 -6.21 1.84 -1.25
C ALA A 65 -6.73 0.64 -2.05
N PHE A 66 -7.87 0.83 -2.74
CA PHE A 66 -8.54 -0.19 -3.58
C PHE A 66 -9.21 -1.36 -2.84
N GLN A 67 -9.22 -1.35 -1.51
CA GLN A 67 -9.94 -2.35 -0.74
C GLN A 67 -11.38 -1.90 -0.47
N ASN A 68 -12.28 -2.85 -0.29
CA ASN A 68 -13.63 -2.62 0.21
C ASN A 68 -14.00 -3.76 1.17
N PHE A 69 -15.18 -3.73 1.77
CA PHE A 69 -15.56 -4.78 2.72
C PHE A 69 -15.53 -6.18 2.11
N ASN A 70 -15.87 -6.34 0.82
CA ASN A 70 -15.79 -7.64 0.14
C ASN A 70 -14.35 -8.16 -0.02
N SER A 71 -13.33 -7.31 0.04
CA SER A 71 -11.93 -7.73 0.07
C SER A 71 -11.62 -8.63 1.28
N TYR A 72 -12.40 -8.50 2.36
CA TYR A 72 -12.19 -9.22 3.63
C TYR A 72 -13.07 -10.47 3.78
N LYS A 73 -14.03 -10.67 2.88
CA LYS A 73 -15.04 -11.74 2.96
C LYS A 73 -14.44 -13.14 3.21
N TYR A 74 -13.30 -13.42 2.60
CA TYR A 74 -12.67 -14.75 2.67
C TYR A 74 -11.58 -14.88 3.74
N CYS A 75 -11.39 -13.86 4.57
CA CYS A 75 -10.28 -13.81 5.51
C CYS A 75 -10.72 -13.38 6.92
N VAL A 76 -11.82 -12.63 7.04
CA VAL A 76 -12.33 -12.15 8.33
C VAL A 76 -12.83 -13.26 9.25
N GLU A 77 -13.27 -14.41 8.70
CA GLU A 77 -13.84 -15.50 9.50
C GLU A 77 -12.86 -16.00 10.58
N GLN A 78 -11.56 -16.05 10.26
CA GLN A 78 -10.51 -16.47 11.20
C GLN A 78 -10.29 -15.45 12.33
N LEU A 79 -10.69 -14.20 12.13
CA LEU A 79 -10.57 -13.16 13.15
C LEU A 79 -11.69 -13.24 14.18
N PHE A 80 -12.83 -13.86 13.84
CA PHE A 80 -13.93 -14.04 14.78
C PHE A 80 -13.56 -14.94 15.96
N GLU A 81 -12.55 -15.79 15.84
CA GLU A 81 -12.01 -16.55 16.98
C GLU A 81 -11.46 -15.65 18.09
N LYS A 82 -11.09 -14.40 17.78
CA LYS A 82 -10.60 -13.43 18.76
C LYS A 82 -11.71 -12.56 19.32
N GLY A 83 -12.67 -12.18 18.49
CA GLY A 83 -13.74 -11.26 18.87
C GLY A 83 -14.48 -10.70 17.66
N PRO A 84 -15.37 -9.72 17.87
CA PRO A 84 -16.05 -9.06 16.77
C PRO A 84 -15.07 -8.38 15.81
N VAL A 85 -15.50 -8.14 14.57
CA VAL A 85 -14.76 -7.35 13.59
C VAL A 85 -15.58 -6.16 13.13
N ILE A 86 -14.94 -5.01 13.06
CA ILE A 86 -15.47 -3.77 12.48
C ILE A 86 -14.64 -3.46 11.24
N LEU A 87 -15.26 -3.53 10.06
CA LEU A 87 -14.69 -2.99 8.82
C LEU A 87 -15.22 -1.57 8.66
N ILE A 88 -14.35 -0.58 8.42
CA ILE A 88 -14.76 0.82 8.38
C ILE A 88 -14.11 1.58 7.21
N ASP A 89 -14.92 2.40 6.54
CA ASP A 89 -14.53 3.25 5.42
C ASP A 89 -14.89 4.71 5.72
N MET A 90 -13.85 5.51 6.00
CA MET A 90 -13.93 6.96 6.21
C MET A 90 -14.22 7.71 4.90
N PRO A 91 -14.57 9.01 4.92
CA PRO A 91 -14.83 9.78 3.70
C PRO A 91 -13.73 9.61 2.65
N SER A 92 -14.16 9.27 1.43
CA SER A 92 -13.36 8.93 0.25
C SER A 92 -12.42 7.70 0.36
N LEU A 93 -12.37 7.00 1.50
CA LEU A 93 -11.64 5.73 1.67
C LEU A 93 -12.48 4.48 1.34
N GLY A 94 -11.81 3.39 0.99
CA GLY A 94 -12.43 2.07 0.77
C GLY A 94 -13.54 2.02 -0.29
N ALA A 95 -14.78 1.79 0.11
CA ALA A 95 -15.98 1.88 -0.73
C ALA A 95 -16.72 3.22 -0.62
N ASN A 96 -16.37 4.07 0.34
CA ASN A 96 -17.09 5.30 0.64
C ASN A 96 -16.95 6.33 -0.49
N GLN A 97 -18.03 6.49 -1.24
CA GLN A 97 -18.10 7.34 -2.43
C GLN A 97 -18.24 8.84 -2.15
N GLN A 98 -18.21 9.28 -0.88
CA GLN A 98 -18.40 10.70 -0.57
C GLN A 98 -17.19 11.55 -1.00
N ILE A 99 -17.42 12.51 -1.90
CA ILE A 99 -16.43 13.50 -2.34
C ILE A 99 -16.67 14.88 -1.74
N PHE A 100 -17.92 15.21 -1.44
CA PHE A 100 -18.30 16.50 -0.86
C PHE A 100 -19.04 16.29 0.45
N ASN A 101 -18.75 17.13 1.44
CA ASN A 101 -19.50 17.22 2.68
C ASN A 101 -20.95 17.54 2.34
N ARG A 102 -21.88 16.83 2.98
CA ARG A 102 -23.31 16.98 2.70
C ARG A 102 -23.85 18.35 3.14
N ASP A 103 -23.31 18.89 4.22
CA ASP A 103 -23.87 20.04 4.93
C ASP A 103 -23.16 21.34 4.53
N THR A 104 -21.84 21.30 4.33
CA THR A 104 -21.02 22.48 3.96
C THR A 104 -20.67 22.56 2.47
N GLY A 105 -20.71 21.43 1.75
CA GLY A 105 -20.23 21.33 0.37
C GLY A 105 -18.70 21.25 0.23
N ASP A 106 -17.96 21.22 1.34
CA ASP A 106 -16.49 21.14 1.32
C ASP A 106 -16.00 19.84 0.67
N SER A 107 -14.88 19.89 -0.04
CA SER A 107 -14.29 18.69 -0.64
C SER A 107 -13.62 17.82 0.41
N ALA A 108 -13.81 16.49 0.32
CA ALA A 108 -13.07 15.49 1.10
C ALA A 108 -11.54 15.58 0.89
N ALA A 109 -11.09 16.26 -0.17
CA ALA A 109 -9.68 16.57 -0.40
C ALA A 109 -9.04 17.43 0.72
N GLN A 110 -9.85 18.15 1.51
CA GLN A 110 -9.41 18.94 2.65
C GLN A 110 -9.17 18.10 3.92
N LEU A 111 -9.77 16.90 4.00
CA LEU A 111 -9.54 15.99 5.12
C LEU A 111 -8.20 15.28 4.90
N GLU A 112 -7.20 15.57 5.73
CA GLU A 112 -5.92 14.87 5.71
C GLU A 112 -6.00 13.56 6.51
N LEU A 113 -5.02 12.67 6.38
CA LEU A 113 -5.02 11.36 7.07
C LEU A 113 -5.15 11.48 8.60
N PRO A 114 -4.51 12.45 9.28
CA PRO A 114 -4.74 12.69 10.69
C PRO A 114 -6.17 13.14 11.03
N ASP A 115 -6.88 13.81 10.12
CA ASP A 115 -8.28 14.23 10.33
C ASP A 115 -9.22 13.04 10.24
N LEU A 116 -9.01 12.14 9.28
CA LEU A 116 -9.74 10.87 9.21
C LEU A 116 -9.50 10.01 10.46
N SER A 117 -8.30 10.07 11.03
CA SER A 117 -7.95 9.35 12.27
C SER A 117 -8.66 9.93 13.49
N ARG A 118 -8.82 11.26 13.54
CA ARG A 118 -9.57 11.93 14.59
C ARG A 118 -11.05 11.57 14.53
N MET A 119 -11.62 11.64 13.33
CA MET A 119 -13.00 11.21 13.08
C MET A 119 -13.23 9.74 13.46
N LEU A 120 -12.23 8.87 13.29
CA LEU A 120 -12.33 7.47 13.71
C LEU A 120 -12.46 7.34 15.24
N GLY A 121 -11.70 8.12 16.00
CA GLY A 121 -11.82 8.19 17.45
C GLY A 121 -13.17 8.74 17.91
N GLU A 122 -13.63 9.83 17.28
CA GLU A 122 -14.97 10.41 17.51
C GLU A 122 -16.07 9.39 17.20
N TRP A 123 -15.91 8.62 16.13
CA TRP A 123 -16.85 7.56 15.77
C TRP A 123 -16.92 6.47 16.84
N LEU A 124 -15.78 6.03 17.41
CA LEU A 124 -15.76 5.06 18.50
C LEU A 124 -16.45 5.58 19.77
N ASP A 125 -16.28 6.86 20.10
CA ASP A 125 -16.99 7.50 21.20
C ASP A 125 -18.51 7.50 20.95
N LEU A 126 -18.93 7.81 19.71
CA LEU A 126 -20.34 7.82 19.30
C LEU A 126 -20.99 6.44 19.41
N VAL A 127 -20.30 5.39 18.97
CA VAL A 127 -20.79 4.00 19.05
C VAL A 127 -20.51 3.34 20.40
N LYS A 128 -19.89 4.08 21.34
CA LYS A 128 -19.59 3.67 22.72
C LYS A 128 -18.74 2.40 22.79
N ILE A 129 -17.73 2.28 21.92
CA ILE A 129 -16.75 1.19 21.96
C ILE A 129 -15.48 1.72 22.62
N PRO A 130 -15.20 1.33 23.88
CA PRO A 130 -14.14 1.94 24.67
C PRO A 130 -12.74 1.41 24.36
N LEU A 131 -12.63 0.28 23.65
CA LEU A 131 -11.35 -0.37 23.39
C LEU A 131 -11.45 -1.24 22.12
N VAL A 132 -10.43 -1.16 21.26
CA VAL A 132 -10.30 -1.95 20.02
C VAL A 132 -8.90 -2.51 19.86
N SER A 133 -8.77 -3.68 19.25
CA SER A 133 -7.56 -4.02 18.48
C SER A 133 -7.65 -3.37 17.12
N VAL A 134 -6.56 -2.88 16.55
CA VAL A 134 -6.58 -2.18 15.26
C VAL A 134 -5.76 -2.92 14.22
N MET A 135 -6.29 -3.05 13.01
CA MET A 135 -5.56 -3.52 11.83
C MET A 135 -5.56 -2.43 10.75
N GLY A 136 -4.38 -1.92 10.41
CA GLY A 136 -4.21 -0.94 9.34
C GLY A 136 -3.40 -1.51 8.19
N LEU A 137 -3.98 -1.56 6.99
CA LEU A 137 -3.33 -2.13 5.81
C LEU A 137 -3.01 -1.05 4.78
N SER A 138 -1.77 -0.98 4.28
CA SER A 138 -1.30 -0.01 3.28
C SER A 138 -1.70 1.43 3.67
N LEU A 139 -2.52 2.14 2.88
CA LEU A 139 -3.08 3.46 3.25
C LEU A 139 -3.73 3.48 4.64
N GLY A 140 -4.46 2.43 5.01
CA GLY A 140 -5.09 2.29 6.32
C GLY A 140 -4.10 2.15 7.47
N SER A 141 -2.85 1.76 7.21
CA SER A 141 -1.79 1.74 8.23
C SER A 141 -1.43 3.14 8.72
N VAL A 142 -1.52 4.15 7.85
CA VAL A 142 -1.27 5.55 8.22
C VAL A 142 -2.39 6.09 9.09
N VAL A 143 -3.65 5.83 8.71
CA VAL A 143 -4.83 6.21 9.52
C VAL A 143 -4.80 5.52 10.88
N ALA A 144 -4.52 4.22 10.92
CA ALA A 144 -4.41 3.47 12.17
C ALA A 144 -3.30 4.02 13.08
N SER A 145 -2.12 4.30 12.53
CA SER A 145 -1.00 4.85 13.29
C SER A 145 -1.31 6.22 13.89
N CYS A 146 -1.86 7.13 13.09
CA CYS A 146 -2.32 8.43 13.56
C CYS A 146 -3.44 8.31 14.62
N PHE A 147 -4.35 7.34 14.47
CA PHE A 147 -5.40 7.08 15.45
C PHE A 147 -4.81 6.63 16.79
N ALA A 148 -3.86 5.68 16.81
CA ALA A 148 -3.19 5.27 18.05
C ALA A 148 -2.39 6.39 18.71
N GLN A 149 -1.82 7.33 17.94
CA GLN A 149 -1.15 8.49 18.52
C GLN A 149 -2.17 9.45 19.17
N GLN A 150 -3.31 9.67 18.53
CA GLN A 150 -4.31 10.64 18.98
C GLN A 150 -5.17 10.12 20.13
N ARG A 151 -5.47 8.82 20.14
CA ARG A 151 -6.38 8.15 21.09
C ARG A 151 -5.77 6.83 21.60
N PRO A 152 -4.57 6.84 22.21
CA PRO A 152 -3.89 5.62 22.66
C PRO A 152 -4.72 4.82 23.67
N GLU A 153 -5.59 5.49 24.44
CA GLU A 153 -6.46 4.86 25.43
C GLU A 153 -7.54 3.94 24.83
N LEU A 154 -7.84 4.10 23.53
CA LEU A 154 -8.81 3.26 22.82
C LEU A 154 -8.15 2.05 22.13
N VAL A 155 -6.82 1.91 22.18
CA VAL A 155 -6.09 0.90 21.41
C VAL A 155 -5.47 -0.16 22.32
N GLU A 156 -5.97 -1.39 22.21
CA GLU A 156 -5.43 -2.56 22.92
C GLU A 156 -4.08 -2.99 22.35
N ARG A 157 -4.04 -3.17 21.04
CA ARG A 157 -2.89 -3.65 20.25
C ARG A 157 -3.13 -3.36 18.78
N MET A 158 -2.07 -3.39 17.99
CA MET A 158 -2.12 -2.98 16.59
C MET A 158 -1.41 -3.94 15.66
N ILE A 159 -1.96 -4.15 14.46
CA ILE A 159 -1.29 -4.77 13.33
C ILE A 159 -1.21 -3.73 12.22
N LEU A 160 0.00 -3.46 11.72
CA LEU A 160 0.22 -2.64 10.54
C LEU A 160 0.89 -3.46 9.45
N MET A 161 0.36 -3.41 8.23
CA MET A 161 0.98 -4.07 7.08
C MET A 161 1.21 -3.09 5.95
N GLY A 162 2.45 -3.00 5.45
CA GLY A 162 2.81 -2.08 4.38
C GLY A 162 2.84 -0.61 4.81
N VAL A 163 3.53 -0.34 5.93
CA VAL A 163 3.72 1.00 6.50
C VAL A 163 5.13 1.52 6.21
N MET A 164 5.26 2.84 6.07
CA MET A 164 6.55 3.53 6.03
C MET A 164 6.46 4.79 6.90
N GLN A 165 7.54 5.13 7.61
CA GLN A 165 7.55 6.33 8.46
C GLN A 165 7.57 7.62 7.64
N GLU A 166 8.34 7.63 6.56
CA GLU A 166 8.51 8.75 5.65
C GLU A 166 8.40 8.25 4.21
N THR A 167 7.91 9.11 3.31
CA THR A 167 7.71 8.75 1.91
C THR A 167 8.96 9.06 1.08
N ARG A 168 9.58 8.04 0.51
CA ARG A 168 10.79 8.18 -0.33
C ARG A 168 10.47 8.92 -1.64
N LYS A 169 11.43 9.72 -2.14
CA LYS A 169 11.26 10.51 -3.39
C LYS A 169 10.84 9.64 -4.57
N SER A 170 11.49 8.49 -4.76
CA SER A 170 11.19 7.56 -5.84
C SER A 170 9.75 7.04 -5.79
N TRP A 171 9.24 6.74 -4.60
CA TRP A 171 7.86 6.29 -4.40
C TRP A 171 6.83 7.39 -4.69
N ARG A 172 7.10 8.62 -4.25
CA ARG A 172 6.27 9.79 -4.58
C ARG A 172 6.17 9.97 -6.10
N MET A 173 7.29 9.81 -6.82
CA MET A 173 7.29 9.89 -8.28
C MET A 173 6.41 8.83 -8.95
N LEU A 174 6.35 7.60 -8.42
CA LEU A 174 5.45 6.55 -8.94
C LEU A 174 3.97 6.93 -8.76
N LEU A 175 3.60 7.49 -7.61
CA LEU A 175 2.24 7.98 -7.36
C LEU A 175 1.86 9.17 -8.23
N GLU A 176 2.80 10.09 -8.45
CA GLU A 176 2.60 11.24 -9.33
C GLU A 176 2.41 10.78 -10.77
N GLU A 177 3.18 9.81 -11.26
CA GLU A 177 3.00 9.25 -12.61
C GLU A 177 1.63 8.58 -12.79
N SER A 178 1.19 7.76 -11.83
CA SER A 178 -0.13 7.14 -11.94
C SER A 178 -1.26 8.18 -11.87
N LEU A 179 -1.08 9.26 -11.11
CA LEU A 179 -2.02 10.39 -11.13
C LEU A 179 -2.05 11.12 -12.48
N LEU A 180 -0.89 11.36 -13.09
CA LEU A 180 -0.81 11.99 -14.42
C LEU A 180 -1.53 11.15 -15.47
N LEU A 181 -1.24 9.83 -15.53
CA LEU A 181 -1.91 8.90 -16.44
C LEU A 181 -3.44 8.93 -16.28
N MET A 182 -3.93 8.96 -15.04
CA MET A 182 -5.36 9.04 -14.76
C MET A 182 -5.95 10.39 -15.20
N LYS A 183 -5.29 11.51 -14.89
CA LYS A 183 -5.76 12.86 -15.27
C LYS A 183 -5.81 13.06 -16.79
N GLU A 184 -4.86 12.48 -17.51
CA GLU A 184 -4.82 12.44 -18.98
C GLU A 184 -5.83 11.44 -19.59
N GLN A 185 -6.64 10.76 -18.76
CA GLN A 185 -7.60 9.73 -19.18
C GLN A 185 -6.96 8.53 -19.91
N ARG A 186 -5.66 8.28 -19.67
CA ARG A 186 -4.92 7.11 -20.19
C ARG A 186 -5.18 5.88 -19.31
N MET A 187 -6.45 5.51 -19.15
CA MET A 187 -6.91 4.53 -18.16
C MET A 187 -6.36 3.11 -18.34
N HIS A 188 -6.02 2.72 -19.56
CA HIS A 188 -5.34 1.45 -19.83
C HIS A 188 -3.90 1.42 -19.29
N GLU A 189 -3.16 2.52 -19.44
CA GLU A 189 -1.80 2.65 -18.93
C GLU A 189 -1.80 2.85 -17.41
N PHE A 190 -2.74 3.66 -16.91
CA PHE A 190 -2.98 3.81 -15.47
C PHE A 190 -3.18 2.44 -14.79
N GLY A 191 -4.08 1.61 -15.32
CA GLY A 191 -4.36 0.29 -14.74
C GLY A 191 -3.17 -0.67 -14.82
N GLN A 192 -2.34 -0.58 -15.87
CA GLN A 192 -1.10 -1.34 -15.97
C GLN A 192 -0.08 -0.87 -14.94
N ALA A 193 0.12 0.45 -14.84
CA ALA A 193 1.07 1.05 -13.91
C ALA A 193 0.76 0.71 -12.45
N VAL A 194 -0.50 0.84 -12.02
CA VAL A 194 -0.91 0.48 -10.65
C VAL A 194 -0.58 -0.98 -10.33
N ILE A 195 -0.78 -1.91 -11.26
CA ILE A 195 -0.41 -3.31 -11.05
C ILE A 195 1.10 -3.48 -10.98
N LEU A 196 1.84 -2.88 -11.91
CA LEU A 196 3.29 -2.99 -11.99
C LEU A 196 3.98 -2.37 -10.76
N TYR A 197 3.32 -1.45 -10.06
CA TYR A 197 3.81 -0.86 -8.82
C TYR A 197 3.50 -1.71 -7.59
N LEU A 198 2.31 -2.33 -7.52
CA LEU A 198 1.88 -3.12 -6.36
C LEU A 198 2.33 -4.58 -6.41
N VAL A 199 2.51 -5.15 -7.60
CA VAL A 199 2.94 -6.52 -7.80
C VAL A 199 4.41 -6.53 -8.20
N ASN A 200 5.24 -7.30 -7.49
CA ASN A 200 6.65 -7.37 -7.82
C ASN A 200 6.86 -8.28 -9.04
N HIS A 201 6.95 -7.67 -10.22
CA HIS A 201 7.16 -8.35 -11.50
C HIS A 201 8.52 -9.05 -11.62
N ALA A 202 9.53 -8.63 -10.84
CA ALA A 202 10.83 -9.30 -10.78
C ALA A 202 10.80 -10.62 -10.00
N LYS A 203 9.71 -10.89 -9.25
CA LYS A 203 9.54 -12.06 -8.38
C LYS A 203 8.20 -12.78 -8.61
N LEU A 204 7.59 -12.64 -9.79
CA LEU A 204 6.28 -13.25 -10.09
C LEU A 204 6.26 -14.77 -9.94
N ASP A 205 7.38 -15.42 -10.25
CA ASP A 205 7.59 -16.86 -10.07
C ASP A 205 7.49 -17.29 -8.59
N LYS A 206 7.85 -16.39 -7.67
CA LYS A 206 7.81 -16.61 -6.22
C LYS A 206 6.51 -16.15 -5.59
N THR A 207 6.05 -14.93 -5.86
CA THR A 207 4.89 -14.34 -5.17
C THR A 207 3.57 -15.01 -5.54
N ARG A 208 3.50 -15.65 -6.72
CA ARG A 208 2.38 -16.49 -7.17
C ARG A 208 1.02 -15.79 -7.07
N MET A 209 0.86 -14.67 -7.78
CA MET A 209 -0.46 -14.09 -8.04
C MET A 209 -1.12 -14.81 -9.23
N SER A 210 -2.36 -15.29 -9.09
CA SER A 210 -3.03 -15.99 -10.19
C SER A 210 -3.24 -15.06 -11.39
N PRO A 211 -3.09 -15.55 -12.64
CA PRO A 211 -3.33 -14.75 -13.84
C PRO A 211 -4.74 -14.14 -13.86
N THR A 212 -5.72 -14.88 -13.36
CA THR A 212 -7.11 -14.42 -13.21
C THR A 212 -7.22 -13.25 -12.23
N ALA A 213 -6.58 -13.32 -11.06
CA ALA A 213 -6.61 -12.23 -10.09
C ALA A 213 -5.95 -10.97 -10.65
N ARG A 214 -4.79 -11.11 -11.30
CA ARG A 214 -4.10 -9.98 -11.95
C ARG A 214 -4.96 -9.34 -13.04
N ARG A 215 -5.61 -10.15 -13.89
CA ARG A 215 -6.51 -9.66 -14.94
C ARG A 215 -7.75 -8.96 -14.38
N LEU A 216 -8.35 -9.48 -13.32
CA LEU A 216 -9.50 -8.84 -12.66
C LEU A 216 -9.11 -7.53 -12.01
N PHE A 217 -7.95 -7.50 -11.34
CA PHE A 217 -7.43 -6.27 -10.75
C PHE A 217 -7.16 -5.22 -11.83
N TYR A 218 -6.59 -5.63 -12.97
CA TYR A 218 -6.33 -4.73 -14.10
C TYR A 218 -7.63 -4.12 -14.62
N LYS A 219 -8.61 -4.99 -14.88
CA LYS A 219 -9.92 -4.57 -15.37
C LYS A 219 -10.61 -3.60 -14.41
N GLN A 220 -10.46 -3.80 -13.10
CA GLN A 220 -11.01 -2.90 -12.10
C GLN A 220 -10.35 -1.51 -12.18
N MET A 221 -9.02 -1.44 -12.22
CA MET A 221 -8.30 -0.15 -12.26
C MET A 221 -8.55 0.61 -13.57
N SER A 222 -8.52 -0.08 -14.70
CA SER A 222 -8.75 0.54 -16.01
C SER A 222 -10.20 0.95 -16.27
N ALA A 223 -11.14 0.56 -15.40
CA ALA A 223 -12.56 0.87 -15.55
C ALA A 223 -13.08 1.86 -14.49
N PHE A 224 -12.20 2.60 -13.80
CA PHE A 224 -12.62 3.62 -12.84
C PHE A 224 -13.52 4.67 -13.48
N GLY A 225 -14.73 4.81 -12.91
CA GLY A 225 -15.63 5.92 -13.19
C GLY A 225 -15.17 7.22 -12.51
N GLY A 226 -15.91 8.30 -12.75
CA GLY A 226 -15.53 9.64 -12.29
C GLY A 226 -15.32 9.72 -10.78
N THR A 227 -16.19 9.10 -9.98
CA THR A 227 -16.04 9.11 -8.51
C THR A 227 -14.81 8.32 -8.05
N GLU A 228 -14.53 7.16 -8.64
CA GLU A 228 -13.34 6.37 -8.29
C GLU A 228 -12.04 7.09 -8.65
N GLN A 229 -12.02 7.80 -9.79
CA GLN A 229 -10.90 8.66 -10.17
C GLN A 229 -10.70 9.81 -9.16
N GLN A 230 -11.77 10.50 -8.76
CA GLN A 230 -11.69 11.56 -7.74
C GLN A 230 -11.21 11.03 -6.39
N ARG A 231 -11.67 9.85 -5.96
CA ARG A 231 -11.21 9.21 -4.72
C ARG A 231 -9.75 8.82 -4.82
N TYR A 232 -9.31 8.28 -5.94
CA TYR A 232 -7.91 7.96 -6.17
C TYR A 232 -7.04 9.21 -6.11
N GLU A 233 -7.48 10.31 -6.75
CA GLU A 233 -6.80 11.60 -6.69
C GLU A 233 -6.66 12.12 -5.25
N ILE A 234 -7.76 12.15 -4.50
CA ILE A 234 -7.77 12.61 -3.10
C ILE A 234 -6.77 11.80 -2.27
N ASN A 235 -6.82 10.47 -2.36
CA ASN A 235 -6.00 9.60 -1.53
C ASN A 235 -4.52 9.60 -1.91
N CYS A 236 -4.19 9.67 -3.20
CA CYS A 236 -2.80 9.83 -3.61
C CYS A 236 -2.25 11.18 -3.17
N ASN A 237 -3.03 12.26 -3.28
CA ASN A 237 -2.60 13.58 -2.82
C ASN A 237 -2.39 13.64 -1.30
N ARG A 238 -3.24 12.99 -0.50
CA ARG A 238 -3.03 12.79 0.95
C ARG A 238 -1.68 12.10 1.23
N LEU A 239 -1.39 11.03 0.49
CA LEU A 239 -0.13 10.30 0.59
C LEU A 239 1.09 11.12 0.14
N LEU A 240 0.95 11.96 -0.89
CA LEU A 240 2.01 12.83 -1.39
C LEU A 240 2.33 13.98 -0.43
N ARG A 241 1.32 14.47 0.31
CA ARG A 241 1.49 15.47 1.38
C ARG A 241 1.98 14.89 2.70
N LEU A 242 1.90 13.57 2.88
CA LEU A 242 2.34 12.88 4.07
C LEU A 242 3.85 13.04 4.28
N SER A 243 4.23 13.70 5.38
CA SER A 243 5.61 13.89 5.78
C SER A 243 6.09 12.84 6.77
N HIS A 244 5.23 12.43 7.71
CA HIS A 244 5.60 11.56 8.82
C HIS A 244 4.40 10.72 9.28
N VAL A 245 4.66 9.44 9.56
CA VAL A 245 3.71 8.51 10.21
C VAL A 245 4.17 8.25 11.64
N PRO A 246 3.34 8.53 12.65
CA PRO A 246 3.73 8.35 14.05
C PRO A 246 3.82 6.87 14.43
N ALA A 247 4.79 6.52 15.27
CA ALA A 247 4.90 5.16 15.81
C ALA A 247 3.88 4.95 16.96
N PRO A 248 3.06 3.88 16.93
CA PRO A 248 2.17 3.55 18.05
C PRO A 248 2.94 3.17 19.31
N GLU A 249 2.43 3.54 20.48
CA GLU A 249 2.98 3.15 21.79
C GLU A 249 2.46 1.79 22.27
N CYS A 250 1.30 1.35 21.77
CA CYS A 250 0.71 0.06 22.09
C CYS A 250 1.52 -1.11 21.50
N ARG A 251 1.25 -2.32 21.99
CA ARG A 251 1.81 -3.55 21.43
C ARG A 251 1.47 -3.69 19.94
N THR A 252 2.50 -3.72 19.10
CA THR A 252 2.33 -3.59 17.65
C THR A 252 3.04 -4.70 16.88
N LEU A 253 2.32 -5.36 15.96
CA LEU A 253 2.91 -6.19 14.91
C LEU A 253 3.04 -5.36 13.65
N ILE A 254 4.26 -5.22 13.15
CA ILE A 254 4.52 -4.72 11.80
C ILE A 254 4.78 -5.92 10.89
N ALA A 255 4.04 -6.02 9.78
CA ALA A 255 4.20 -7.08 8.81
C ALA A 255 4.39 -6.55 7.38
N CYS A 256 5.09 -7.29 6.53
CA CYS A 256 5.14 -7.00 5.09
C CYS A 256 5.38 -8.28 4.28
N GLY A 257 5.12 -8.24 2.98
CA GLY A 257 5.59 -9.28 2.08
C GLY A 257 7.11 -9.22 1.94
N GLU A 258 7.75 -10.38 1.81
CA GLU A 258 9.19 -10.50 1.61
C GLU A 258 9.73 -9.71 0.41
N TYR A 259 8.93 -9.63 -0.65
CA TYR A 259 9.27 -9.02 -1.93
C TYR A 259 8.46 -7.76 -2.22
N ASP A 260 7.93 -7.10 -1.18
CA ASP A 260 7.19 -5.84 -1.34
C ASP A 260 8.10 -4.77 -1.95
N SER A 261 7.80 -4.37 -3.20
CA SER A 261 8.51 -3.33 -3.93
C SER A 261 7.89 -1.93 -3.77
N PHE A 262 6.69 -1.86 -3.20
CA PHE A 262 5.94 -0.63 -3.02
C PHE A 262 6.26 -0.01 -1.66
N THR A 263 6.06 -0.76 -0.58
CA THR A 263 6.46 -0.41 0.79
C THR A 263 7.52 -1.40 1.25
N LEU A 264 8.80 -1.04 1.09
CA LEU A 264 9.91 -1.99 1.16
C LEU A 264 9.98 -2.67 2.54
N PRO A 265 10.45 -3.93 2.64
CA PRO A 265 10.73 -4.56 3.92
C PRO A 265 11.62 -3.71 4.81
N PHE A 266 12.61 -3.04 4.23
CA PHE A 266 13.46 -2.06 4.92
C PHE A 266 12.65 -0.94 5.59
N GLU A 267 11.66 -0.37 4.90
CA GLU A 267 10.86 0.75 5.41
C GLU A 267 9.94 0.30 6.56
N ASN A 268 9.31 -0.86 6.40
CA ASN A 268 8.48 -1.46 7.45
C ASN A 268 9.34 -1.83 8.67
N ALA A 269 10.52 -2.42 8.45
CA ALA A 269 11.50 -2.75 9.49
C ALA A 269 11.95 -1.51 10.27
N HIS A 270 12.29 -0.42 9.57
CA HIS A 270 12.71 0.82 10.21
C HIS A 270 11.58 1.47 11.01
N PHE A 271 10.34 1.40 10.52
CA PHE A 271 9.15 1.83 11.26
C PHE A 271 8.95 0.98 12.52
N ALA A 272 9.09 -0.34 12.43
CA ALA A 272 8.96 -1.25 13.57
C ALA A 272 9.94 -0.89 14.69
N LEU A 273 11.19 -0.53 14.36
CA LEU A 273 12.18 -0.12 15.37
C LEU A 273 11.79 1.14 16.16
N GLN A 274 10.89 1.98 15.63
CA GLN A 274 10.38 3.16 16.33
C GLN A 274 9.31 2.82 17.37
N CYS A 275 8.70 1.63 17.27
CA CYS A 275 7.66 1.18 18.19
C CYS A 275 8.33 0.56 19.45
N PRO A 276 7.90 0.95 20.67
CA PRO A 276 8.52 0.47 21.91
C PRO A 276 8.25 -1.02 22.15
N ASP A 277 7.00 -1.46 22.02
CA ASP A 277 6.59 -2.87 22.10
C ASP A 277 6.20 -3.37 20.71
N MET A 278 7.12 -4.06 20.04
CA MET A 278 6.97 -4.43 18.64
C MET A 278 7.41 -5.86 18.32
N GLN A 279 6.73 -6.43 17.34
CA GLN A 279 7.15 -7.60 16.60
C GLN A 279 7.21 -7.24 15.10
N PHE A 280 8.18 -7.79 14.38
CA PHE A 280 8.29 -7.61 12.93
C PHE A 280 8.33 -8.95 12.21
N ALA A 281 7.41 -9.13 11.27
CA ALA A 281 7.26 -10.37 10.52
C ALA A 281 7.25 -10.14 9.01
N MET A 282 7.99 -10.96 8.28
CA MET A 282 7.94 -11.00 6.81
C MET A 282 7.19 -12.24 6.33
N ILE A 283 6.24 -12.05 5.43
CA ILE A 283 5.48 -13.14 4.82
C ILE A 283 6.27 -13.64 3.61
N ALA A 284 6.75 -14.87 3.70
CA ALA A 284 7.61 -15.47 2.70
C ALA A 284 6.91 -15.58 1.35
N ASN A 285 7.63 -15.25 0.28
CA ASN A 285 7.10 -15.31 -1.08
C ASN A 285 5.79 -14.52 -1.26
N ALA A 286 5.71 -13.32 -0.69
CA ALA A 286 4.64 -12.36 -0.94
C ALA A 286 5.24 -10.97 -1.24
N ASP A 287 4.52 -10.13 -1.99
CA ASP A 287 4.84 -8.72 -2.22
C ASP A 287 3.90 -7.80 -1.43
N HIS A 288 3.47 -6.66 -1.98
CA HIS A 288 2.56 -5.73 -1.32
C HIS A 288 1.16 -6.29 -1.07
N LEU A 289 0.81 -7.44 -1.68
CA LEU A 289 -0.52 -8.06 -1.57
C LEU A 289 -0.52 -9.44 -0.88
N PRO A 290 0.09 -9.62 0.32
CA PRO A 290 0.12 -10.93 0.98
C PRO A 290 -1.27 -11.54 1.23
N GLN A 291 -2.28 -10.71 1.49
CA GLN A 291 -3.66 -11.16 1.68
C GLN A 291 -4.26 -11.83 0.43
N LEU A 292 -3.73 -11.55 -0.76
CA LEU A 292 -4.11 -12.20 -2.01
C LEU A 292 -3.20 -13.38 -2.37
N GLN A 293 -1.93 -13.33 -1.97
CA GLN A 293 -0.90 -14.30 -2.39
C GLN A 293 -0.64 -15.43 -1.39
N ARG A 294 -0.70 -15.10 -0.10
CA ARG A 294 -0.38 -15.95 1.06
C ARG A 294 -1.43 -15.76 2.15
N ARG A 295 -2.70 -15.89 1.76
CA ARG A 295 -3.86 -15.59 2.60
C ARG A 295 -3.84 -16.38 3.91
N LYS A 296 -3.54 -17.68 3.84
CA LYS A 296 -3.57 -18.58 5.00
C LYS A 296 -2.54 -18.14 6.03
N GLU A 297 -1.31 -17.90 5.56
CA GLU A 297 -0.17 -17.47 6.37
C GLU A 297 -0.42 -16.09 6.98
N THR A 298 -0.91 -15.16 6.16
CA THR A 298 -1.22 -13.77 6.59
C THR A 298 -2.31 -13.76 7.66
N MET A 299 -3.40 -14.50 7.47
CA MET A 299 -4.49 -14.52 8.45
C MET A 299 -4.11 -15.28 9.72
N ASN A 300 -3.37 -16.38 9.60
CA ASN A 300 -2.86 -17.09 10.78
C ASN A 300 -1.96 -16.19 11.63
N LEU A 301 -1.06 -15.42 10.99
CA LEU A 301 -0.23 -14.43 11.66
C LEU A 301 -1.08 -13.39 12.41
N PHE A 302 -2.07 -12.80 11.74
CA PHE A 302 -2.92 -11.79 12.36
C PHE A 302 -3.75 -12.35 13.50
N THR A 303 -4.41 -13.49 13.29
CA THR A 303 -5.22 -14.15 14.32
C THR A 303 -4.38 -14.53 15.55
N GLN A 304 -3.19 -15.11 15.37
CA GLN A 304 -2.34 -15.49 16.50
C GLN A 304 -1.84 -14.27 17.28
N PHE A 305 -1.39 -13.21 16.59
CA PHE A 305 -1.01 -11.97 17.28
C PHE A 305 -2.18 -11.34 18.05
N LEU A 306 -3.37 -11.29 17.44
CA LEU A 306 -4.57 -10.76 18.09
C LEU A 306 -5.03 -11.61 19.29
N LYS A 307 -4.74 -12.91 19.30
CA LYS A 307 -5.01 -13.84 20.41
C LYS A 307 -3.90 -13.88 21.46
N ASP A 308 -2.84 -13.07 21.31
CA ASP A 308 -1.64 -13.11 22.14
C ASP A 308 -0.95 -14.49 22.13
N GLN A 309 -0.89 -15.12 20.97
CA GLN A 309 -0.23 -16.39 20.74
C GLN A 309 1.12 -16.19 20.05
N ALA A 310 2.01 -17.18 20.19
CA ALA A 310 3.35 -17.13 19.64
C ALA A 310 3.32 -17.21 18.09
N ILE A 311 3.92 -16.23 17.41
CA ILE A 311 3.88 -16.12 15.95
C ILE A 311 5.14 -16.67 15.24
N ASP A 312 6.08 -17.24 15.99
CA ASP A 312 7.38 -17.75 15.52
C ASP A 312 7.28 -19.13 14.84
N GLN A 313 6.21 -19.88 15.10
CA GLN A 313 5.97 -21.22 14.54
C GLN A 313 5.06 -21.22 13.30
N ILE A 314 4.76 -20.04 12.74
CA ILE A 314 3.84 -19.93 11.61
C ILE A 314 4.59 -20.23 10.31
N GLU A 315 4.22 -21.33 9.66
CA GLU A 315 4.77 -21.70 8.35
C GLU A 315 4.60 -20.54 7.35
N GLY A 316 5.69 -20.21 6.64
CA GLY A 316 5.69 -19.12 5.66
C GLY A 316 5.79 -17.72 6.27
N VAL A 317 6.00 -17.60 7.59
CA VAL A 317 6.26 -16.31 8.27
C VAL A 317 7.67 -16.32 8.85
N LYS A 318 8.41 -15.24 8.60
CA LYS A 318 9.75 -15.01 9.16
C LYS A 318 9.65 -13.94 10.22
N LEU A 319 9.74 -14.32 11.49
CA LEU A 319 9.88 -13.39 12.61
C LEU A 319 11.34 -12.96 12.74
N LEU A 320 11.61 -11.66 12.81
CA LEU A 320 12.96 -11.14 12.96
C LEU A 320 13.16 -10.46 14.31
N THR A 321 14.35 -10.64 14.87
CA THR A 321 14.83 -9.92 16.05
C THR A 321 15.22 -8.48 15.70
N ARG A 322 15.30 -7.60 16.71
CA ARG A 322 15.76 -6.20 16.53
C ARG A 322 17.11 -6.10 15.80
N ASP A 323 18.06 -6.99 16.10
CA ASP A 323 19.36 -7.03 15.44
C ASP A 323 19.27 -7.42 13.96
N GLN A 324 18.43 -8.41 13.64
CA GLN A 324 18.18 -8.80 12.23
C GLN A 324 17.47 -7.69 11.46
N ILE A 325 16.53 -6.99 12.09
CA ILE A 325 15.79 -5.87 11.49
C ILE A 325 16.74 -4.72 11.12
N ALA A 326 17.67 -4.37 12.00
CA ALA A 326 18.67 -3.33 11.76
C ALA A 326 19.63 -3.65 10.58
N GLN A 327 19.72 -4.93 10.21
CA GLN A 327 20.58 -5.41 9.11
C GLN A 327 19.82 -5.64 7.80
N ILE A 328 18.50 -5.38 7.75
CA ILE A 328 17.73 -5.55 6.51
C ILE A 328 18.32 -4.64 5.42
N PRO A 329 18.60 -5.17 4.22
CA PRO A 329 19.13 -4.36 3.13
C PRO A 329 18.08 -3.34 2.68
N ARG A 330 18.53 -2.10 2.45
CA ARG A 330 17.69 -1.02 1.90
C ARG A 330 17.11 -1.34 0.53
N ARG A 331 17.78 -2.19 -0.24
CA ARG A 331 17.37 -2.58 -1.59
C ARG A 331 16.70 -3.96 -1.54
N GLY A 332 15.50 -4.07 -2.10
CA GLY A 332 14.78 -5.34 -2.22
C GLY A 332 15.30 -6.25 -3.34
N GLU A 333 16.01 -5.70 -4.34
CA GLU A 333 16.54 -6.46 -5.48
C GLU A 333 18.03 -6.20 -5.69
N ALA A 334 18.75 -7.27 -6.04
CA ALA A 334 20.13 -7.19 -6.51
C ALA A 334 20.20 -6.36 -7.80
N ARG A 335 21.33 -5.66 -8.00
CA ARG A 335 21.61 -4.94 -9.24
C ARG A 335 22.68 -5.68 -10.02
N ILE A 336 22.57 -5.62 -11.34
CA ILE A 336 23.43 -6.31 -12.27
C ILE A 336 24.14 -5.30 -13.16
N LYS A 337 25.32 -5.69 -13.65
CA LYS A 337 25.96 -5.02 -14.78
C LYS A 337 25.42 -5.61 -16.07
N VAL A 338 25.53 -4.86 -17.15
CA VAL A 338 25.11 -5.30 -18.49
C VAL A 338 26.36 -5.45 -19.37
N ASP A 339 26.29 -6.36 -20.35
CA ASP A 339 27.40 -6.69 -21.25
C ASP A 339 27.75 -5.53 -22.20
N GLN A 340 26.72 -4.82 -22.67
CA GLN A 340 26.85 -3.63 -23.51
C GLN A 340 26.33 -2.40 -22.75
N PRO A 341 27.17 -1.74 -21.93
CA PRO A 341 26.72 -0.68 -21.04
C PRO A 341 26.53 0.67 -21.73
N ASN A 342 27.20 0.91 -22.86
CA ASN A 342 27.10 2.17 -23.59
C ASN A 342 25.81 2.21 -24.41
N THR A 343 24.99 3.24 -24.17
CA THR A 343 23.71 3.44 -24.85
C THR A 343 23.35 4.93 -24.86
N VAL A 344 22.10 5.25 -25.19
CA VAL A 344 21.55 6.61 -25.26
C VAL A 344 20.43 6.79 -24.24
N LEU A 345 20.39 7.96 -23.62
CA LEU A 345 19.25 8.47 -22.85
C LEU A 345 18.68 9.67 -23.62
N GLY A 346 17.38 9.68 -23.87
CA GLY A 346 16.81 10.74 -24.68
C GLY A 346 15.31 10.66 -24.94
N ASN A 347 14.86 11.54 -25.81
CA ASN A 347 13.53 11.58 -26.41
C ASN A 347 13.64 12.08 -27.86
N GLU A 348 12.52 12.34 -28.52
CA GLU A 348 12.48 12.76 -29.93
C GLU A 348 13.21 14.09 -30.23
N ARG A 349 13.54 14.88 -29.21
CA ARG A 349 14.16 16.21 -29.35
C ARG A 349 15.63 16.24 -28.95
N ILE A 350 16.03 15.38 -28.03
CA ILE A 350 17.39 15.34 -27.50
C ILE A 350 17.79 13.92 -27.16
N GLU A 351 19.01 13.56 -27.52
CA GLU A 351 19.63 12.28 -27.20
C GLU A 351 21.06 12.54 -26.79
N PHE A 352 21.51 11.89 -25.73
CA PHE A 352 22.90 11.96 -25.30
C PHE A 352 23.40 10.58 -24.83
N PRO A 353 24.69 10.29 -25.07
CA PRO A 353 25.30 9.03 -24.67
C PRO A 353 25.40 8.90 -23.16
N VAL A 354 25.14 7.68 -22.68
CA VAL A 354 25.26 7.29 -21.27
C VAL A 354 25.84 5.89 -21.14
N GLU A 355 26.50 5.61 -20.03
CA GLU A 355 26.94 4.28 -19.64
C GLU A 355 26.03 3.75 -18.51
N ILE A 356 25.50 2.55 -18.67
CA ILE A 356 24.78 1.81 -17.62
C ILE A 356 25.82 1.26 -16.63
N ILE A 357 25.89 1.84 -15.42
CA ILE A 357 26.75 1.35 -14.35
C ILE A 357 26.20 0.03 -13.80
N ASP A 358 24.91 0.06 -13.39
CA ASP A 358 24.17 -1.12 -12.96
C ASP A 358 22.65 -0.84 -12.96
N LEU A 359 21.85 -1.89 -13.11
CA LEU A 359 20.40 -1.81 -13.10
C LEU A 359 19.74 -3.01 -12.43
N ASN A 360 18.46 -2.87 -12.12
CA ASN A 360 17.56 -3.98 -11.82
C ASN A 360 16.20 -3.66 -12.42
N TYR A 361 15.19 -4.49 -12.15
CA TYR A 361 13.85 -4.32 -12.71
C TYR A 361 13.18 -2.97 -12.37
N PHE A 362 13.56 -2.35 -11.26
CA PHE A 362 12.93 -1.13 -10.77
C PHE A 362 13.65 0.15 -11.20
N GLY A 363 14.94 0.09 -11.54
CA GLY A 363 15.66 1.28 -11.96
C GLY A 363 17.12 1.06 -12.30
N VAL A 364 17.75 2.14 -12.76
CA VAL A 364 19.10 2.17 -13.34
C VAL A 364 19.96 3.25 -12.68
N LEU A 365 21.27 3.00 -12.58
CA LEU A 365 22.29 4.00 -12.32
C LEU A 365 23.08 4.20 -13.62
N LEU A 366 23.06 5.43 -14.13
CA LEU A 366 23.72 5.83 -15.36
C LEU A 366 24.90 6.75 -15.06
N HIS A 367 25.87 6.77 -15.96
CA HIS A 367 26.94 7.76 -16.03
C HIS A 367 26.83 8.54 -17.34
N CYS A 368 26.71 9.86 -17.26
CA CYS A 368 26.75 10.76 -18.40
C CYS A 368 28.19 11.04 -18.82
N GLU A 369 28.41 11.29 -20.11
CA GLU A 369 29.73 11.71 -20.62
C GLU A 369 30.15 13.09 -20.10
N ASP A 370 29.18 14.00 -19.93
CA ASP A 370 29.43 15.39 -19.54
C ASP A 370 28.38 15.95 -18.56
N LEU A 371 28.70 17.11 -17.97
CA LEU A 371 27.86 17.77 -16.97
C LEU A 371 26.62 18.44 -17.56
N GLU A 372 26.65 18.85 -18.84
CA GLU A 372 25.52 19.49 -19.50
C GLU A 372 24.37 18.48 -19.67
N SER A 373 24.69 17.28 -20.14
CA SER A 373 23.79 16.14 -20.24
C SER A 373 23.18 15.76 -18.88
N ALA A 374 24.00 15.69 -17.83
CA ALA A 374 23.54 15.39 -16.47
C ALA A 374 22.61 16.49 -15.90
N GLN A 375 22.92 17.76 -16.16
CA GLN A 375 22.08 18.90 -15.75
C GLN A 375 20.77 18.94 -16.53
N TRP A 376 20.80 18.66 -17.83
CA TRP A 376 19.61 18.61 -18.67
C TRP A 376 18.63 17.54 -18.15
N ALA A 377 19.15 16.34 -17.87
CA ALA A 377 18.41 15.23 -17.27
C ALA A 377 17.79 15.60 -15.91
N GLN A 378 18.52 16.33 -15.07
CA GLN A 378 18.01 16.79 -13.77
C GLN A 378 16.82 17.75 -13.91
N LEU A 379 16.83 18.61 -14.94
CA LEU A 379 15.78 19.59 -15.21
C LEU A 379 14.54 18.97 -15.88
N HIS A 380 14.69 17.81 -16.54
CA HIS A 380 13.61 17.12 -17.25
C HIS A 380 13.42 15.68 -16.73
N PRO A 381 13.08 15.50 -15.45
CA PRO A 381 13.17 14.20 -14.78
C PRO A 381 12.15 13.15 -15.23
N ARG A 382 11.22 13.48 -16.13
CA ARG A 382 10.13 12.60 -16.58
C ARG A 382 10.06 12.40 -18.09
N ASP A 383 10.90 13.10 -18.85
CA ASP A 383 10.76 13.21 -20.31
C ASP A 383 11.86 12.43 -21.05
N LEU A 384 12.46 11.44 -20.40
CA LEU A 384 13.61 10.69 -20.92
C LEU A 384 13.33 9.19 -20.93
N ALA A 385 13.76 8.52 -22.00
CA ALA A 385 13.74 7.08 -22.13
C ALA A 385 15.15 6.55 -22.36
N LEU A 386 15.46 5.42 -21.73
CA LEU A 386 16.69 4.68 -21.93
C LEU A 386 16.50 3.73 -23.11
N TYR A 387 17.43 3.78 -24.06
CA TYR A 387 17.46 2.88 -25.21
C TYR A 387 18.20 1.61 -24.81
N LEU A 388 17.64 0.45 -25.14
CA LEU A 388 18.16 -0.86 -24.81
C LEU A 388 18.08 -1.77 -26.04
N HIS A 389 18.96 -2.76 -26.11
CA HIS A 389 18.99 -3.73 -27.20
C HIS A 389 19.02 -5.14 -26.62
N ASP A 390 18.14 -6.00 -27.12
CA ASP A 390 18.08 -7.43 -26.82
C ASP A 390 18.09 -8.27 -28.11
N ASP A 391 17.90 -9.58 -27.99
CA ASP A 391 17.81 -10.51 -29.11
C ASP A 391 16.60 -10.27 -30.03
N GLN A 392 15.60 -9.53 -29.56
CA GLN A 392 14.42 -9.11 -30.34
C GLN A 392 14.60 -7.72 -30.97
N GLY A 393 15.78 -7.11 -30.81
CA GLY A 393 16.16 -5.82 -31.37
C GLY A 393 16.13 -4.68 -30.34
N GLU A 394 15.91 -3.46 -30.81
CA GLU A 394 15.88 -2.28 -29.96
C GLU A 394 14.54 -2.10 -29.25
N PHE A 395 14.58 -1.59 -28.01
CA PHE A 395 13.43 -1.06 -27.30
C PHE A 395 13.84 0.11 -26.40
N LYS A 396 12.86 0.91 -26.00
CA LYS A 396 13.07 2.01 -25.06
C LYS A 396 12.18 1.85 -23.84
N ILE A 397 12.69 2.30 -22.70
CA ILE A 397 11.95 2.34 -21.44
C ILE A 397 12.05 3.73 -20.81
N GLU A 398 10.89 4.35 -20.57
CA GLU A 398 10.80 5.66 -19.93
C GLU A 398 11.42 5.61 -18.51
N CYS A 399 12.07 6.71 -18.12
CA CYS A 399 12.84 6.84 -16.90
C CYS A 399 12.35 8.03 -16.06
N LEU A 400 12.26 7.82 -14.74
CA LEU A 400 11.98 8.87 -13.75
C LEU A 400 13.25 9.19 -12.97
N ILE A 401 13.89 10.33 -13.27
CA ILE A 401 15.16 10.74 -12.67
C ILE A 401 14.90 11.37 -11.31
N PHE A 402 15.32 10.70 -10.25
CA PHE A 402 15.05 11.17 -8.88
C PHE A 402 16.30 11.72 -8.18
N GLU A 403 17.51 11.44 -8.67
CA GLU A 403 18.74 11.94 -8.07
C GLU A 403 19.83 12.08 -9.12
N THR A 404 20.53 13.21 -9.10
CA THR A 404 21.70 13.52 -9.93
C THR A 404 22.86 13.88 -9.01
N SER A 405 24.03 13.29 -9.24
CA SER A 405 25.25 13.58 -8.49
C SER A 405 26.44 13.61 -9.46
N GLN A 406 26.93 14.82 -9.75
CA GLN A 406 27.95 15.06 -10.78
C GLN A 406 27.50 14.46 -12.13
N LEU A 407 28.21 13.47 -12.65
CA LEU A 407 27.91 12.77 -13.89
C LEU A 407 26.99 11.55 -13.69
N LYS A 408 26.54 11.26 -12.47
CA LYS A 408 25.71 10.08 -12.20
C LYS A 408 24.23 10.42 -12.10
N LEU A 409 23.40 9.65 -12.79
CA LEU A 409 21.94 9.74 -12.74
C LEU A 409 21.36 8.47 -12.10
N ARG A 410 20.47 8.63 -11.13
CA ARG A 410 19.63 7.54 -10.63
C ARG A 410 18.22 7.74 -11.15
N ALA A 411 17.72 6.73 -11.83
CA ALA A 411 16.38 6.73 -12.38
C ALA A 411 15.61 5.47 -11.99
N LEU A 412 14.29 5.61 -11.86
CA LEU A 412 13.36 4.48 -11.88
C LEU A 412 12.95 4.20 -13.32
N PHE A 413 12.61 2.96 -13.62
CA PHE A 413 11.87 2.64 -14.83
C PHE A 413 10.38 2.96 -14.62
N LYS A 414 9.82 3.76 -15.52
CA LYS A 414 8.40 4.07 -15.57
C LYS A 414 7.65 2.88 -16.18
N HIS A 415 7.02 2.10 -15.32
CA HIS A 415 6.27 0.91 -15.72
C HIS A 415 4.83 1.31 -16.10
N GLY A 416 4.56 1.50 -17.38
CA GLY A 416 3.21 1.78 -17.92
C GLY A 416 2.67 0.72 -18.90
N SER A 417 3.51 -0.25 -19.28
CA SER A 417 3.20 -1.28 -20.28
C SER A 417 3.65 -2.64 -19.79
N PHE A 418 2.75 -3.62 -19.80
CA PHE A 418 3.07 -5.03 -19.51
C PHE A 418 4.05 -5.61 -20.52
N GLU A 419 3.98 -5.19 -21.78
CA GLU A 419 4.89 -5.67 -22.83
C GLU A 419 6.32 -5.21 -22.57
N ILE A 420 6.52 -3.90 -22.33
CA ILE A 420 7.84 -3.35 -22.03
C ILE A 420 8.38 -3.86 -20.70
N SER A 421 7.51 -3.99 -19.69
CA SER A 421 7.84 -4.62 -18.41
C SER A 421 8.38 -6.04 -18.59
N GLU A 422 7.71 -6.85 -19.40
CA GLU A 422 8.11 -8.22 -19.66
C GLU A 422 9.40 -8.29 -20.50
N ARG A 423 9.54 -7.39 -21.49
CA ARG A 423 10.77 -7.25 -22.28
C ARG A 423 11.96 -6.87 -21.41
N LEU A 424 11.81 -5.90 -20.50
CA LEU A 424 12.84 -5.55 -19.52
C LEU A 424 13.22 -6.74 -18.64
N ARG A 425 12.24 -7.52 -18.18
CA ARG A 425 12.49 -8.72 -17.35
C ARG A 425 13.34 -9.74 -18.11
N HIS A 426 13.03 -9.99 -19.38
CA HIS A 426 13.84 -10.87 -20.25
C HIS A 426 15.23 -10.32 -20.50
N TYR A 427 15.33 -9.02 -20.83
CA TYR A 427 16.62 -8.33 -20.99
C TYR A 427 17.50 -8.54 -19.75
N ILE A 428 17.00 -8.25 -18.55
CA ILE A 428 17.75 -8.44 -17.29
C ILE A 428 18.17 -9.90 -17.09
N ALA A 429 17.28 -10.85 -17.36
CA ALA A 429 17.57 -12.27 -17.19
C ALA A 429 18.69 -12.76 -18.12
N ALA A 430 18.79 -12.22 -19.33
CA ALA A 430 19.82 -12.57 -20.30
C ALA A 430 21.22 -12.05 -19.93
N GLN A 431 21.30 -10.99 -19.12
CA GLN A 431 22.56 -10.37 -18.68
C GLN A 431 23.20 -11.09 -17.47
N VAL A 432 22.45 -11.95 -16.77
CA VAL A 432 22.98 -12.73 -15.65
C VAL A 432 23.59 -14.01 -16.23
N PRO A 433 24.90 -14.27 -16.04
CA PRO A 433 25.49 -15.53 -16.48
C PRO A 433 24.71 -16.68 -15.83
N THR A 434 24.14 -17.57 -16.64
CA THR A 434 23.61 -18.82 -16.13
C THR A 434 24.73 -19.51 -15.36
N ALA A 435 24.52 -19.74 -14.06
CA ALA A 435 25.42 -20.60 -13.31
C ALA A 435 25.51 -21.92 -14.09
N LEU A 436 26.70 -22.22 -14.62
CA LEU A 436 26.98 -23.49 -15.27
C LEU A 436 26.57 -24.59 -14.30
N ASP A 437 25.63 -25.42 -14.75
CA ASP A 437 25.21 -26.63 -14.05
C ASP A 437 26.48 -27.43 -13.72
N PRO A 438 26.79 -27.72 -12.45
CA PRO A 438 27.91 -28.58 -12.13
C PRO A 438 27.52 -29.99 -12.55
N SER A 439 27.96 -30.35 -13.76
CA SER A 439 27.91 -31.68 -14.37
C SER A 439 28.37 -32.78 -13.43
#